data_AF-A0A3D1S3Q0-F1
#
_entry.id   AF-A0A3D1S3Q0-F1
#
_cell.length_a   1.000
_cell.length_b   1.000
_cell.length_c   1.000
_cell.angle_alpha   90.00
_cell.angle_beta   90.00
_cell.angle_gamma   90.00
#
_symmetry.space_group_name_H-M   'P 1'
#
loop_
_entity.id
_entity.type
_entity.pdbx_description
1 polymer ?
#
loop_
_entity_poly.entity_id
_entity_poly.type
_entity_poly.pdbx_seq_one_letter_code
_entity_poly.pdbx_strand_id
1 'polypeptide(L)'
;MQPQYWGKRSLDYLWVGIGAFIRKYPKYRYLFGPVSLSDTYPDEAKQLIIAFYSLYFGAPLPCAQATIPYVRKELTSTQFNGDDYKTEFTHFKHVLANMGYAVPTLFKQYSDIAQPEGIHYHAFNIDPNFNNCVDGLVMVDIQMLKANKYKRYITGEKE
;
A
#
# COMPACT_ATOMS: atom_id res chain seq x y z
N MET A 1 16.86 17.59 2.16
CA MET A 1 17.01 16.12 2.18
C MET A 1 18.47 15.77 1.92
N GLN A 2 19.12 14.96 2.77
CA GLN A 2 20.55 14.66 2.67
C GLN A 2 20.87 13.77 1.44
N PRO A 3 21.89 14.09 0.61
CA PRO A 3 22.25 13.35 -0.61
C PRO A 3 22.57 11.87 -0.41
N GLN A 4 23.01 11.50 0.79
CA GLN A 4 23.39 10.15 1.20
C GLN A 4 22.21 9.14 1.27
N TYR A 5 20.96 9.59 1.11
CA TYR A 5 19.78 8.72 1.08
C TYR A 5 19.10 8.63 -0.30
N TRP A 6 19.74 9.17 -1.34
CA TRP A 6 19.24 9.02 -2.70
C TRP A 6 19.51 7.60 -3.22
N GLY A 7 18.44 6.88 -3.56
CA GLY A 7 18.52 5.57 -4.19
C GLY A 7 18.24 4.39 -3.25
N LYS A 8 17.01 3.88 -3.34
CA LYS A 8 16.59 2.49 -3.08
C LYS A 8 16.49 1.94 -1.65
N ARG A 9 16.84 2.69 -0.58
CA ARG A 9 16.74 2.13 0.79
C ARG A 9 15.94 2.95 1.83
N SER A 10 15.38 4.09 1.48
CA SER A 10 14.68 4.93 2.48
C SER A 10 13.50 4.21 3.15
N LEU A 11 12.68 3.48 2.39
CA LEU A 11 11.59 2.71 2.98
C LEU A 11 12.09 1.48 3.75
N ASP A 12 13.18 0.85 3.29
CA ASP A 12 13.82 -0.25 4.03
C ASP A 12 14.32 0.24 5.41
N TYR A 13 14.98 1.40 5.46
CA TYR A 13 15.40 2.03 6.71
C TYR A 13 14.23 2.47 7.59
N LEU A 14 13.11 2.92 6.99
CA LEU A 14 11.89 3.17 7.74
C LEU A 14 11.44 1.90 8.47
N TRP A 15 11.38 0.77 7.76
CA TRP A 15 10.98 -0.51 8.37
C TRP A 15 11.98 -1.03 9.40
N VAL A 16 13.27 -0.75 9.24
CA VAL A 16 14.28 -1.01 10.29
C VAL A 16 13.98 -0.20 11.55
N GLY A 17 13.64 1.09 11.40
CA GLY A 17 13.26 1.97 12.51
C GLY A 17 11.96 1.53 13.19
N ILE A 18 10.92 1.22 12.41
CA ILE A 18 9.66 0.66 12.89
C ILE A 18 9.92 -0.64 13.66
N GLY A 19 10.74 -1.54 13.12
CA GLY A 19 11.06 -2.80 13.76
C GLY A 19 11.80 -2.62 15.09
N ALA A 20 12.70 -1.63 15.19
CA ALA A 20 13.33 -1.25 16.45
C ALA A 20 12.31 -0.74 17.48
N PHE A 21 11.32 0.05 17.05
CA PHE A 21 10.23 0.50 17.91
C PHE A 21 9.36 -0.68 18.39
N ILE A 22 8.97 -1.58 17.48
CA ILE A 22 8.16 -2.76 17.83
C ILE A 22 8.89 -3.69 18.81
N ARG A 23 10.19 -3.94 18.63
CA ARG A 23 11.00 -4.73 19.59
C ARG A 23 10.93 -4.16 21.00
N LYS A 24 11.00 -2.84 21.11
CA LYS A 24 10.93 -2.13 22.39
C LYS A 24 9.50 -2.14 22.97
N TYR A 25 8.48 -2.16 22.11
CA TYR A 25 7.08 -2.08 22.49
C TYR A 25 6.22 -3.17 21.82
N PRO A 26 6.38 -4.45 22.20
CA PRO A 26 5.75 -5.59 21.51
C PRO A 26 4.22 -5.64 21.65
N LYS A 27 3.64 -4.79 22.51
CA LYS A 27 2.19 -4.63 22.67
C LYS A 27 1.51 -4.04 21.42
N TYR A 28 2.25 -3.36 20.54
CA TYR A 28 1.70 -2.78 19.32
C TYR A 28 1.71 -3.81 18.19
N ARG A 29 0.52 -4.31 17.85
CA ARG A 29 0.33 -5.31 16.78
C ARG A 29 0.00 -4.68 15.43
N TYR A 30 -0.85 -3.66 15.42
CA TYR A 30 -1.32 -3.03 14.19
C TYR A 30 -0.63 -1.68 13.99
N LEU A 31 -0.05 -1.49 12.80
CA LEU A 31 0.46 -0.21 12.35
C LEU A 31 -0.45 0.33 11.26
N PHE A 32 -0.78 1.62 11.30
CA PHE A 32 -1.59 2.23 10.26
C PHE A 32 -1.04 3.59 9.87
N GLY A 33 -1.32 4.01 8.64
CA GLY A 33 -0.93 5.30 8.12
C GLY A 33 -1.36 5.49 6.66
N PRO A 34 -1.34 6.74 6.17
CA PRO A 34 -1.66 7.01 4.78
C PRO A 34 -0.53 6.55 3.86
N VAL A 35 -0.92 6.01 2.71
CA VAL A 35 -0.03 5.77 1.56
C VAL A 35 -0.55 6.58 0.39
N SER A 36 0.23 7.60 0.00
CA SER A 36 -0.19 8.57 -1.00
C SER A 36 0.04 8.09 -2.43
N LEU A 37 -0.99 8.21 -3.25
CA LEU A 37 -0.98 8.08 -4.72
C LEU A 37 -0.92 9.47 -5.32
N SER A 38 0.20 9.76 -6.01
CA SER A 38 0.46 11.06 -6.62
C SER A 38 -0.69 11.52 -7.54
N ASP A 39 -1.03 12.81 -7.46
CA ASP A 39 -2.04 13.42 -8.33
C ASP A 39 -1.61 13.45 -9.81
N THR A 40 -0.32 13.22 -10.10
CA THR A 40 0.22 13.10 -11.47
C THR A 40 -0.34 11.92 -12.25
N TYR A 41 -0.94 10.93 -11.59
CA TYR A 41 -1.66 9.86 -12.29
C TYR A 41 -2.99 10.40 -12.83
N PRO A 42 -3.38 10.08 -14.08
CA PRO A 42 -4.69 10.43 -14.60
C PRO A 42 -5.77 9.70 -13.79
N ASP A 43 -6.97 10.27 -13.76
CA ASP A 43 -8.11 9.72 -13.00
C ASP A 43 -8.34 8.24 -13.36
N GLU A 44 -8.29 7.87 -14.64
CA GLU A 44 -8.46 6.48 -15.08
C GLU A 44 -7.45 5.50 -14.45
N ALA A 45 -6.18 5.89 -14.37
CA ALA A 45 -5.15 5.07 -13.72
C ALA A 45 -5.36 5.02 -12.20
N LYS A 46 -5.78 6.13 -11.57
CA LYS A 46 -6.13 6.15 -10.14
C LYS A 46 -7.31 5.23 -9.85
N GLN A 47 -8.37 5.28 -10.66
CA GLN A 47 -9.53 4.39 -10.55
C GLN A 47 -9.10 2.92 -10.63
N LEU A 48 -8.26 2.55 -11.60
CA LEU A 48 -7.77 1.18 -11.76
C LEU A 48 -6.93 0.72 -10.56
N ILE A 49 -5.99 1.55 -10.08
CA ILE A 49 -5.16 1.25 -8.91
C ILE A 49 -6.04 1.05 -7.68
N ILE A 50 -6.95 2.00 -7.40
CA ILE A 50 -7.78 1.96 -6.21
C ILE A 50 -8.76 0.79 -6.27
N ALA A 51 -9.32 0.47 -7.44
CA ALA A 51 -10.17 -0.70 -7.62
C ALA A 51 -9.43 -2.00 -7.29
N PHE A 52 -8.22 -2.19 -7.85
CA PHE A 52 -7.41 -3.39 -7.62
C PHE A 52 -7.05 -3.55 -6.13
N TYR A 53 -6.57 -2.49 -5.48
CA TYR A 53 -6.18 -2.54 -4.08
C TYR A 53 -7.38 -2.65 -3.12
N SER A 54 -8.53 -2.06 -3.48
CA SER A 54 -9.77 -2.24 -2.71
C SER A 54 -10.29 -3.67 -2.76
N LEU A 55 -10.16 -4.34 -3.91
CA LEU A 55 -10.60 -5.72 -4.08
C LEU A 55 -9.75 -6.68 -3.25
N TYR A 56 -8.42 -6.60 -3.39
CA TYR A 56 -7.51 -7.57 -2.79
C TYR A 56 -7.12 -7.27 -1.35
N PHE A 57 -7.15 -5.99 -0.96
CA PHE A 57 -6.67 -5.54 0.34
C PHE A 57 -7.68 -4.62 1.03
N GLY A 58 -8.94 -4.56 0.59
CA GLY A 58 -9.97 -3.80 1.29
C GLY A 58 -10.23 -4.35 2.69
N ALA A 59 -10.43 -3.48 3.67
CA ALA A 59 -10.86 -3.90 4.99
C ALA A 59 -12.28 -4.50 4.92
N PRO A 60 -12.51 -5.74 5.39
CA PRO A 60 -13.85 -6.32 5.45
C PRO A 60 -14.79 -5.50 6.35
N LEU A 61 -14.22 -4.94 7.43
CA LEU A 61 -14.87 -4.01 8.34
C LEU A 61 -14.01 -2.74 8.44
N PRO A 62 -14.28 -1.72 7.61
CA PRO A 62 -13.58 -0.44 7.69
C PRO A 62 -13.77 0.22 9.05
N CYS A 63 -12.68 0.69 9.68
CA CYS A 63 -12.72 1.38 10.97
C CYS A 63 -12.40 2.88 10.86
N ALA A 64 -12.41 3.42 9.63
CA ALA A 64 -12.15 4.83 9.35
C ALA A 64 -13.01 5.29 8.17
N GLN A 65 -13.27 6.59 8.09
CA GLN A 65 -13.99 7.22 6.99
C GLN A 65 -13.12 8.34 6.41
N ALA A 66 -13.07 8.44 5.08
CA ALA A 66 -12.38 9.54 4.42
C ALA A 66 -13.14 10.86 4.64
N THR A 67 -12.42 11.93 4.93
CA THR A 67 -13.00 13.27 5.06
C THR A 67 -13.44 13.82 3.70
N ILE A 68 -12.60 13.62 2.68
CA ILE A 68 -12.88 13.95 1.27
C ILE A 68 -12.71 12.64 0.48
N PRO A 69 -13.78 11.84 0.33
CA PRO A 69 -13.66 10.52 -0.26
C PRO A 69 -13.25 10.58 -1.73
N TYR A 70 -12.30 9.74 -2.12
CA TYR A 70 -12.07 9.47 -3.54
C TYR A 70 -13.22 8.62 -4.08
N VAL A 71 -14.01 9.19 -4.99
CA VAL A 71 -15.20 8.53 -5.53
C VAL A 71 -14.80 7.51 -6.60
N ARG A 72 -15.05 6.23 -6.32
CA ARG A 72 -14.85 5.15 -7.29
C ARG A 72 -15.90 5.22 -8.39
N LYS A 73 -15.46 5.06 -9.63
CA LYS A 73 -16.31 4.89 -10.81
C LYS A 73 -16.31 3.41 -11.21
N GLU A 74 -17.43 2.94 -11.75
CA GLU A 74 -17.47 1.63 -12.39
C GLU A 74 -16.49 1.59 -13.56
N LEU A 75 -15.57 0.63 -13.54
CA LEU A 75 -14.64 0.41 -14.62
C LEU A 75 -15.35 -0.37 -15.72
N THR A 76 -15.48 0.25 -16.89
CA THR A 76 -16.18 -0.35 -18.04
C THR A 76 -15.33 -1.37 -18.80
N SER A 77 -14.00 -1.27 -18.71
CA SER A 77 -13.06 -1.99 -19.58
C SER A 77 -12.22 -3.06 -18.88
N THR A 78 -12.01 -2.96 -17.56
CA THR A 78 -11.19 -3.91 -16.80
C THR A 78 -11.86 -4.20 -15.48
N GLN A 79 -12.21 -5.47 -15.30
CA GLN A 79 -12.78 -5.99 -14.06
C GLN A 79 -11.86 -7.08 -13.52
N PHE A 80 -11.74 -7.08 -12.20
CA PHE A 80 -10.99 -8.04 -11.42
C PHE A 80 -11.99 -8.80 -10.56
N ASN A 81 -11.90 -10.13 -10.51
CA ASN A 81 -12.84 -10.96 -9.76
C ASN A 81 -12.31 -11.34 -8.38
N GLY A 82 -11.00 -11.19 -8.14
CA GLY A 82 -10.37 -11.46 -6.85
C GLY A 82 -9.90 -12.91 -6.67
N ASP A 83 -10.02 -13.76 -7.69
CA ASP A 83 -9.79 -15.20 -7.57
C ASP A 83 -8.31 -15.59 -7.59
N ASP A 84 -7.50 -14.93 -8.43
CA ASP A 84 -6.06 -15.22 -8.54
C ASP A 84 -5.23 -13.93 -8.58
N TYR A 85 -4.74 -13.55 -7.39
CA TYR A 85 -3.90 -12.36 -7.22
C TYR A 85 -2.71 -12.33 -8.17
N LYS A 86 -2.04 -13.45 -8.46
CA LYS A 86 -0.81 -13.42 -9.28
C LYS A 86 -1.13 -13.11 -10.74
N THR A 87 -2.16 -13.77 -11.26
CA THR A 87 -2.63 -13.59 -12.64
C THR A 87 -3.23 -12.20 -12.81
N GLU A 88 -4.13 -11.79 -11.92
CA GLU A 88 -4.77 -10.47 -11.98
C GLU A 88 -3.78 -9.33 -11.74
N PHE A 89 -2.80 -9.48 -10.83
CA PHE A 89 -1.74 -8.48 -10.66
C PHE A 89 -0.86 -8.35 -11.91
N THR A 90 -0.65 -9.45 -12.64
CA THR A 90 0.07 -9.40 -13.91
C THR A 90 -0.72 -8.64 -14.97
N HIS A 91 -2.02 -8.93 -15.10
CA HIS A 91 -2.92 -8.20 -15.98
C HIS A 91 -2.99 -6.70 -15.60
N PHE A 92 -3.20 -6.39 -14.31
CA PHE A 92 -3.22 -5.04 -13.76
C PHE A 92 -1.97 -4.23 -14.15
N LYS A 93 -0.77 -4.81 -13.99
CA LYS A 93 0.48 -4.18 -14.44
C LYS A 93 0.48 -3.90 -15.94
N HIS A 94 0.01 -4.84 -16.76
CA HIS A 94 -0.05 -4.68 -18.21
C HIS A 94 -1.00 -3.55 -18.60
N VAL A 95 -2.20 -3.48 -18.01
CA VAL A 95 -3.16 -2.41 -18.28
C VAL A 95 -2.60 -1.04 -17.87
N LEU A 96 -2.00 -0.92 -16.69
CA LEU A 96 -1.34 0.34 -16.28
C LEU A 96 -0.19 0.73 -17.22
N ALA A 97 0.61 -0.23 -17.65
CA ALA A 97 1.72 0.02 -18.57
C ALA A 97 1.22 0.53 -19.93
N ASN A 98 0.10 0.01 -20.42
CA ASN A 98 -0.54 0.51 -21.64
C ASN A 98 -1.04 1.96 -21.49
N MET A 99 -1.35 2.40 -20.27
CA MET A 99 -1.65 3.81 -19.96
C MET A 99 -0.39 4.67 -19.80
N GLY A 100 0.82 4.09 -19.86
CA GLY A 100 2.08 4.80 -19.63
C GLY A 100 2.48 4.92 -18.16
N TYR A 101 1.83 4.19 -17.25
CA TYR A 101 2.07 4.25 -15.81
C TYR A 101 2.53 2.91 -15.24
N ALA A 102 3.24 2.97 -14.12
CA ALA A 102 3.61 1.79 -13.34
C ALA A 102 2.80 1.75 -12.03
N VAL A 103 2.72 0.55 -11.44
CA VAL A 103 2.18 0.36 -10.09
C VAL A 103 2.92 1.29 -9.12
N PRO A 104 2.23 2.11 -8.32
CA PRO A 104 2.86 3.00 -7.37
C PRO A 104 3.75 2.23 -6.40
N THR A 105 4.97 2.72 -6.20
CA THR A 105 6.00 1.97 -5.45
C THR A 105 5.57 1.71 -4.00
N LEU A 106 4.98 2.69 -3.32
CA LEU A 106 4.51 2.53 -1.95
C LEU A 106 3.39 1.49 -1.86
N PHE A 107 2.36 1.59 -2.70
CA PHE A 107 1.27 0.62 -2.75
C PHE A 107 1.80 -0.82 -2.91
N LYS A 108 2.74 -1.03 -3.84
CA LYS A 108 3.39 -2.33 -4.03
C LYS A 108 4.19 -2.78 -2.80
N GLN A 109 4.96 -1.89 -2.20
CA GLN A 109 5.83 -2.22 -1.06
C GLN A 109 5.02 -2.54 0.21
N TYR A 110 3.94 -1.81 0.46
CA TYR A 110 3.06 -2.07 1.60
C TYR A 110 2.26 -3.37 1.42
N SER A 111 1.77 -3.69 0.21
CA SER A 111 1.11 -4.99 -0.03
C SER A 111 2.07 -6.19 0.02
N ASP A 112 3.38 -5.96 -0.10
CA ASP A 112 4.37 -7.05 -0.11
C ASP A 112 5.01 -7.30 1.28
N ILE A 113 4.73 -6.48 2.28
CA ILE A 113 5.37 -6.57 3.60
C ILE A 113 4.82 -7.72 4.45
N ALA A 114 3.53 -8.02 4.33
CA ALA A 114 2.81 -9.03 5.08
C ALA A 114 2.08 -10.01 4.14
N GLN A 115 1.51 -11.07 4.72
CA GLN A 115 0.52 -11.88 4.03
C GLN A 115 -0.70 -11.02 3.65
N PRO A 116 -1.46 -11.37 2.59
CA PRO A 116 -2.61 -10.59 2.15
C PRO A 116 -3.63 -10.29 3.27
N GLU A 117 -3.86 -11.25 4.15
CA GLU A 117 -4.77 -11.14 5.31
C GLU A 117 -4.25 -10.20 6.41
N GLY A 118 -3.00 -9.76 6.29
CA GLY A 118 -2.37 -8.81 7.20
C GLY A 118 -2.38 -7.37 6.69
N ILE A 119 -2.95 -7.09 5.51
CA ILE A 119 -2.94 -5.75 4.89
C ILE A 119 -4.38 -5.33 4.57
N HIS A 120 -4.80 -4.21 5.15
CA HIS A 120 -6.15 -3.70 4.97
C HIS A 120 -6.17 -2.20 4.69
N TYR A 121 -6.75 -1.80 3.55
CA TYR A 121 -7.08 -0.42 3.23
C TYR A 121 -8.48 -0.12 3.76
N HIS A 122 -8.58 0.88 4.64
CA HIS A 122 -9.83 1.25 5.30
C HIS A 122 -10.56 2.39 4.59
N ALA A 123 -9.84 3.28 3.92
CA ALA A 123 -10.42 4.41 3.20
C ALA A 123 -9.45 4.96 2.16
N PHE A 124 -10.01 5.62 1.14
CA PHE A 124 -9.25 6.41 0.16
C PHE A 124 -9.73 7.86 0.21
N ASN A 125 -8.83 8.77 0.53
CA ASN A 125 -9.10 10.19 0.77
C ASN A 125 -8.33 11.05 -0.25
N ILE A 126 -8.92 12.16 -0.70
CA ILE A 126 -8.20 13.20 -1.44
C ILE A 126 -7.62 14.18 -0.42
N ASP A 127 -6.32 14.44 -0.47
CA ASP A 127 -5.67 15.42 0.42
C ASP A 127 -5.27 16.71 -0.32
N PRO A 128 -6.06 17.79 -0.19
CA PRO A 128 -5.73 19.10 -0.78
C PRO A 128 -4.45 19.72 -0.21
N ASN A 129 -4.06 19.37 1.02
CA ASN A 129 -2.84 19.89 1.65
C ASN A 129 -1.58 19.17 1.14
N PHE A 130 -1.75 18.06 0.41
CA PHE A 130 -0.68 17.29 -0.20
C PHE A 130 -0.90 17.11 -1.71
N ASN A 131 -1.10 18.24 -2.40
CA ASN A 131 -1.21 18.32 -3.86
C ASN A 131 -2.35 17.43 -4.44
N ASN A 132 -3.49 17.36 -3.74
CA ASN A 132 -4.65 16.56 -4.15
C ASN A 132 -4.34 15.07 -4.40
N CYS A 133 -3.30 14.52 -3.77
CA CYS A 133 -3.02 13.10 -3.88
C CYS A 133 -4.18 12.27 -3.30
N VAL A 134 -4.24 11.00 -3.68
CA VAL A 134 -5.16 10.05 -3.05
C VAL A 134 -4.43 9.25 -1.98
N ASP A 135 -4.78 9.45 -0.72
CA ASP A 135 -4.25 8.69 0.40
C ASP A 135 -5.07 7.43 0.64
N GLY A 136 -4.44 6.27 0.50
CA GLY A 136 -4.98 5.01 1.01
C GLY A 136 -4.57 4.82 2.47
N LEU A 137 -5.53 4.85 3.40
CA LEU A 137 -5.26 4.52 4.79
C LEU A 137 -5.08 3.01 4.93
N VAL A 138 -3.83 2.56 5.01
CA VAL A 138 -3.48 1.14 5.16
C VAL A 138 -3.22 0.80 6.61
N MET A 139 -3.65 -0.39 7.02
CA MET A 139 -3.32 -1.05 8.27
C MET A 139 -2.53 -2.32 7.96
N VAL A 140 -1.47 -2.55 8.74
CA VAL A 140 -0.57 -3.70 8.65
C VAL A 140 -0.58 -4.44 9.99
N ASP A 141 -0.91 -5.72 9.97
CA ASP A 141 -0.75 -6.63 11.10
C ASP A 141 0.69 -7.16 11.15
N ILE A 142 1.43 -6.78 12.20
CA ILE A 142 2.83 -7.17 12.36
C ILE A 142 3.00 -8.68 12.57
N GLN A 143 1.97 -9.37 13.09
CA GLN A 143 2.01 -10.82 13.25
C GLN A 143 1.87 -11.57 11.91
N MET A 144 1.40 -10.88 10.86
CA MET A 144 1.26 -11.43 9.51
C MET A 144 2.42 -11.05 8.59
N LEU A 145 3.49 -10.43 9.11
CA LEU A 145 4.68 -10.14 8.29
C LEU A 145 5.22 -11.41 7.63
N LYS A 146 5.63 -11.30 6.36
CA LYS A 146 6.30 -12.41 5.67
C LYS A 146 7.57 -12.77 6.43
N ALA A 147 7.92 -14.07 6.49
CA ALA A 147 9.00 -14.56 7.34
C ALA A 147 10.35 -13.82 7.14
N ASN A 148 10.72 -13.53 5.89
CA ASN A 148 11.92 -12.76 5.57
C ASN A 148 11.85 -11.31 6.07
N LYS A 149 10.68 -10.65 5.96
CA LYS A 149 10.46 -9.29 6.46
C LYS A 149 10.46 -9.26 7.99
N TYR A 150 9.85 -10.26 8.64
CA TYR A 150 9.87 -10.39 10.09
C TYR A 150 11.30 -10.57 10.63
N LYS A 151 12.08 -11.49 10.02
CA LYS A 151 13.49 -11.68 10.37
C LYS A 151 14.29 -10.39 10.20
N ARG A 152 14.19 -9.75 9.03
CA ARG A 152 14.96 -8.53 8.74
C ARG A 152 14.60 -7.37 9.68
N TYR A 153 13.31 -7.12 9.90
CA TYR A 153 12.87 -5.89 10.58
C TYR A 153 12.59 -6.11 12.06
N ILE A 154 11.99 -7.23 12.46
CA ILE A 154 11.54 -7.47 13.84
C ILE A 154 12.60 -8.15 14.68
N THR A 155 13.28 -9.20 14.22
CA THR A 155 14.32 -9.84 15.05
C THR A 155 15.59 -9.00 15.12
N GLY A 156 15.86 -8.19 14.09
CA GLY A 156 17.05 -7.33 14.01
C GLY A 156 18.31 -8.08 13.58
N GLU A 157 18.17 -9.33 13.11
CA GLU A 157 19.24 -10.10 12.51
C GLU A 157 19.58 -9.55 11.12
N LYS A 158 20.86 -9.27 10.86
CA LYS A 158 21.34 -8.94 9.53
C LYS A 158 21.50 -10.24 8.74
N GLU A 159 20.99 -10.26 7.49
CA GLU A 159 21.32 -11.28 6.49
C GLU A 159 22.81 -11.28 6.17
#